data_AF-A0A9Q1C6H3-F1
#
_entry.id   AF-A0A9Q1C6H3-F1
#
_cell.length_a   1.000
_cell.length_b   1.000
_cell.length_c   1.000
_cell.angle_alpha   90.00
_cell.angle_beta   90.00
_cell.angle_gamma   90.00
#
_symmetry.space_group_name_H-M   'P 1'
#
loop_
_entity.id
_entity.type
_entity.pdbx_description
1 polymer ?
#
loop_
_entity_poly.entity_id
_entity_poly.type
_entity_poly.pdbx_seq_one_letter_code
_entity_poly.pdbx_strand_id
1 'polypeptide(L)'
;MAEYVHRNLEETLPELEQLERVGLFSRDEIKSIIKRRTAHEYRMNRLKNDKEDFLKYIEYEKDLLNLIKKRRKKIKYYFKETDIEHAIVVRIQRLYRRLCTLFPHDLTIWLSHIRFLHEWNRMSRLSQLFTKLLKVNSRIPGLWILAAKTQLEYNNNPDDARRLLLRALRHHPNSQKLWTEYFRMELLHAYKLNKRMAILQQSQMSLEEDEASLLKGKLAKLVYKSALKAIPDNIQFRLQFAKISEEFDFTRDITDEIYDDLLADHPDKELTWNVLARRPLTFLDKKANGELSLHKIWNHPPW
;
A
#
# COMPACT_ATOMS: atom_id res chain seq x y z
N MET A 1 2.25 37.94 -4.15
CA MET A 1 1.70 36.94 -5.10
C MET A 1 2.64 36.74 -6.29
N ALA A 2 3.01 37.81 -7.02
CA ALA A 2 3.92 37.72 -8.16
C ALA A 2 5.32 37.19 -7.81
N GLU A 3 5.93 37.65 -6.71
CA GLU A 3 7.27 37.19 -6.27
C GLU A 3 7.34 35.67 -6.04
N TYR A 4 6.29 35.07 -5.44
CA TYR A 4 6.22 33.62 -5.25
C TYR A 4 6.12 32.86 -6.57
N VAL A 5 5.37 33.40 -7.55
CA VAL A 5 5.26 32.82 -8.88
C VAL A 5 6.61 32.90 -9.61
N HIS A 6 7.29 34.05 -9.54
CA HIS A 6 8.61 34.23 -10.15
C HIS A 6 9.63 33.25 -9.58
N ARG A 7 9.72 33.14 -8.25
CA ARG A 7 10.62 32.17 -7.61
C ARG A 7 10.34 30.72 -8.02
N ASN A 8 9.06 30.31 -8.05
CA ASN A 8 8.69 28.96 -8.47
C ASN A 8 9.11 28.68 -9.92
N LEU A 9 9.01 29.69 -10.80
CA LEU A 9 9.41 29.58 -12.20
C LEU A 9 10.92 29.53 -12.37
N GLU A 10 11.67 30.32 -11.59
CA GLU A 10 13.14 30.28 -11.56
C GLU A 10 13.68 28.89 -11.24
N GLU A 11 13.06 28.20 -10.26
CA GLU A 11 13.40 26.81 -9.93
C GLU A 11 13.20 25.83 -11.10
N THR A 12 12.39 26.20 -12.11
CA THR A 12 12.15 25.35 -13.29
C THR A 12 13.11 25.61 -14.44
N LEU A 13 13.86 26.72 -14.43
CA LEU A 13 14.74 27.11 -15.54
C LEU A 13 15.84 26.08 -15.83
N PRO A 14 16.55 25.52 -14.82
CA PRO A 14 17.63 24.56 -15.09
C PRO A 14 17.15 23.31 -15.84
N GLU A 15 15.95 22.80 -15.51
CA GLU A 15 15.32 21.67 -16.18
C GLU A 15 14.98 22.02 -17.64
N LEU A 16 14.42 23.21 -17.88
CA LEU A 16 14.00 23.64 -19.21
C LEU A 16 15.20 23.91 -20.13
N GLU A 17 16.27 24.52 -19.62
CA GLU A 17 17.52 24.68 -20.38
C GLU A 17 18.14 23.34 -20.74
N GLN A 18 18.07 22.35 -19.85
CA GLN A 18 18.54 21.00 -20.15
C GLN A 18 17.70 20.32 -21.23
N LEU A 19 16.37 20.50 -21.22
CA LEU A 19 15.49 20.00 -22.28
C LEU A 19 15.84 20.59 -23.66
N GLU A 20 16.24 21.86 -23.70
CA GLU A 20 16.74 22.52 -24.92
C GLU A 20 18.08 21.94 -25.38
N ARG A 21 19.06 21.87 -24.46
CA ARG A 21 20.42 21.40 -24.76
C ARG A 21 20.46 19.95 -25.23
N VAL A 22 19.57 19.12 -24.69
CA VAL A 22 19.41 17.71 -25.07
C VAL A 22 18.63 17.57 -26.39
N GLY A 23 18.08 18.66 -26.93
CA GLY A 23 17.34 18.66 -28.20
C GLY A 23 16.00 17.94 -28.11
N LEU A 24 15.45 17.74 -26.91
CA LEU A 24 14.14 17.11 -26.73
C LEU A 24 13.00 18.07 -27.07
N PHE A 25 13.23 19.38 -26.89
CA PHE A 25 12.26 20.44 -27.16
C PHE A 25 12.93 21.58 -27.91
N SER A 26 12.16 22.26 -28.77
CA SER A 26 12.60 23.50 -29.41
C SER A 26 12.46 24.70 -28.46
N ARG A 27 13.15 25.80 -28.78
CA ARG A 27 13.01 27.07 -28.05
C ARG A 27 11.56 27.56 -27.95
N ASP A 28 10.80 27.41 -29.03
CA ASP A 28 9.41 27.86 -29.06
C ASP A 28 8.49 26.97 -28.23
N GLU A 29 8.74 25.66 -28.22
CA GLU A 29 8.05 24.75 -27.31
C GLU A 29 8.37 25.06 -25.86
N ILE A 30 9.62 25.36 -25.51
CA ILE A 30 10.01 25.75 -24.14
C ILE A 30 9.33 27.05 -23.72
N LYS A 31 9.30 28.07 -24.59
CA LYS A 31 8.53 29.30 -24.35
C LYS A 31 7.05 29.00 -24.09
N SER A 32 6.47 28.05 -24.85
CA SER A 32 5.08 27.63 -24.64
C SER A 32 4.87 26.94 -23.29
N ILE A 33 5.84 26.14 -22.82
CA ILE A 33 5.83 25.47 -21.51
C ILE A 33 5.90 26.51 -20.39
N ILE A 34 6.81 27.49 -20.50
CA ILE A 34 6.92 28.59 -19.52
C ILE A 34 5.60 29.37 -19.44
N LYS A 35 5.01 29.72 -20.60
CA LYS A 35 3.72 30.42 -20.66
C LYS A 35 2.57 29.61 -20.04
N ARG A 36 2.56 28.28 -20.21
CA ARG A 36 1.55 27.43 -19.56
C ARG A 36 1.78 27.30 -18.05
N ARG A 37 3.02 27.05 -17.61
CA ARG A 37 3.39 26.96 -16.18
C ARG A 37 3.08 28.26 -15.43
N THR A 38 3.46 29.41 -15.99
CA THR A 38 3.12 30.74 -15.43
C THR A 38 1.62 30.88 -15.22
N ALA A 39 0.79 30.54 -16.22
CA ALA A 39 -0.66 30.62 -16.10
C ALA A 39 -1.21 29.69 -15.00
N HIS A 40 -0.69 28.47 -14.85
CA HIS A 40 -1.08 27.58 -13.76
C HIS A 40 -0.66 28.12 -12.37
N GLU A 41 0.56 28.63 -12.23
CA GLU A 41 1.05 29.22 -10.97
C GLU A 41 0.22 30.44 -10.55
N TYR A 42 -0.16 31.30 -11.50
CA TYR A 42 -1.06 32.42 -11.23
C TYR A 42 -2.46 31.97 -10.81
N ARG A 43 -3.01 30.91 -11.44
CA ARG A 43 -4.32 30.34 -11.05
C ARG A 43 -4.27 29.76 -9.64
N MET A 44 -3.24 28.99 -9.31
CA MET A 44 -3.12 28.35 -8.00
C MET A 44 -2.77 29.30 -6.85
N ASN A 45 -2.24 30.49 -7.14
CA ASN A 45 -1.88 31.45 -6.08
C ASN A 45 -2.97 32.48 -5.82
N ARG A 46 -4.16 32.35 -6.45
CA ARG A 46 -5.36 33.16 -6.19
C ARG A 46 -5.78 33.08 -4.71
N LEU A 47 -6.48 34.12 -4.24
CA LEU A 47 -7.01 34.19 -2.87
C LEU A 47 -7.95 33.02 -2.56
N LYS A 48 -8.76 32.59 -3.56
CA LYS A 48 -9.55 31.37 -3.50
C LYS A 48 -8.86 30.28 -4.31
N ASN A 49 -8.51 29.20 -3.62
CA ASN A 49 -7.84 28.05 -4.23
C ASN A 49 -8.89 26.99 -4.59
N ASP A 50 -9.08 26.74 -5.88
CA ASP A 50 -9.95 25.67 -6.35
C ASP A 50 -9.15 24.38 -6.52
N LYS A 51 -9.70 23.27 -6.01
CA LYS A 51 -9.07 21.93 -6.13
C LYS A 51 -8.81 21.54 -7.59
N GLU A 52 -9.69 21.95 -8.50
CA GLU A 52 -9.58 21.64 -9.92
C GLU A 52 -8.36 22.27 -10.59
N ASP A 53 -7.96 23.47 -10.16
CA ASP A 53 -6.80 24.15 -10.76
C ASP A 53 -5.50 23.40 -10.45
N PHE A 54 -5.39 22.84 -9.24
CA PHE A 54 -4.28 21.96 -8.87
C PHE A 54 -4.31 20.65 -9.66
N LEU A 55 -5.48 20.03 -9.80
CA LEU A 55 -5.62 18.77 -10.55
C LEU A 55 -5.25 18.97 -12.03
N LYS A 56 -5.74 20.05 -12.66
CA LYS A 56 -5.38 20.44 -14.04
C LYS A 56 -3.87 20.69 -14.18
N TYR A 57 -3.24 21.32 -13.19
CA TYR A 57 -1.80 21.55 -13.25
C TYR A 57 -0.99 20.26 -13.08
N ILE A 58 -1.42 19.38 -12.17
CA ILE A 58 -0.81 18.06 -11.97
C ILE A 58 -0.94 17.21 -13.24
N GLU A 59 -2.11 17.20 -13.86
CA GLU A 59 -2.36 16.51 -15.13
C GLU A 59 -1.44 17.03 -16.24
N TYR A 60 -1.34 18.36 -16.39
CA TYR A 60 -0.41 18.97 -17.33
C TYR A 60 1.06 18.55 -17.13
N GLU A 61 1.56 18.54 -15.89
CA GLU A 61 2.93 18.10 -15.62
C GLU A 61 3.12 16.60 -15.86
N LYS A 62 2.11 15.75 -15.59
CA LYS A 62 2.14 14.33 -15.93
C LYS A 62 2.19 14.11 -17.45
N ASP A 63 1.42 14.88 -18.21
CA ASP A 63 1.40 14.80 -19.66
C ASP A 63 2.73 15.26 -20.27
N LEU A 64 3.31 16.33 -19.74
CA LEU A 64 4.63 16.79 -20.15
C LEU A 64 5.69 15.71 -19.91
N LEU A 65 5.65 15.06 -18.75
CA LEU A 65 6.57 13.98 -18.39
C LEU A 65 6.39 12.75 -19.30
N ASN A 66 5.15 12.39 -19.61
CA ASN A 66 4.84 11.33 -20.58
C ASN A 66 5.33 11.68 -21.99
N LEU A 67 5.22 12.95 -22.41
CA LEU A 67 5.73 13.44 -23.68
C LEU A 67 7.26 13.34 -23.74
N ILE A 68 7.97 13.75 -22.68
CA ILE A 68 9.44 13.61 -22.57
C ILE A 68 9.84 12.14 -22.75
N LYS A 69 9.19 11.22 -22.02
CA LYS A 69 9.45 9.78 -22.12
C LYS A 69 9.23 9.25 -23.54
N LYS A 70 8.14 9.66 -24.21
CA LYS A 70 7.86 9.26 -25.60
C LYS A 70 8.92 9.80 -26.57
N ARG A 71 9.35 11.07 -26.42
CA ARG A 71 10.40 11.67 -27.27
C ARG A 71 11.75 11.00 -27.07
N ARG A 72 12.14 10.72 -25.83
CA ARG A 72 13.37 9.97 -25.52
C ARG A 72 13.39 8.59 -26.16
N LYS A 73 12.28 7.84 -26.08
CA LYS A 73 12.14 6.53 -26.76
C LYS A 73 12.30 6.62 -28.28
N LYS A 74 11.77 7.68 -28.90
CA LYS A 74 11.87 7.92 -30.35
C LYS A 74 13.30 8.27 -30.77
N ILE A 75 13.95 9.17 -30.04
CA ILE A 75 15.31 9.68 -30.35
C ILE A 75 16.39 8.68 -29.89
N LYS A 76 16.05 7.76 -28.97
CA LYS A 76 16.95 6.81 -28.30
C LYS A 76 18.12 7.50 -27.58
N TYR A 77 17.85 8.64 -26.94
CA TYR A 77 18.82 9.42 -26.19
C TYR A 77 18.37 9.63 -24.75
N TYR A 78 19.18 9.13 -23.79
CA TYR A 78 18.81 9.01 -22.37
C TYR A 78 19.72 9.81 -21.41
N PHE A 79 20.57 10.70 -21.93
CA PHE A 79 21.40 11.55 -21.07
C PHE A 79 20.55 12.48 -20.21
N LYS A 80 20.94 12.66 -18.94
CA LYS A 80 20.25 13.48 -17.91
C LYS A 80 18.78 13.13 -17.70
N GLU A 81 18.38 11.88 -17.98
CA GLU A 81 17.02 11.42 -17.73
C GLU A 81 16.61 11.62 -16.28
N THR A 82 17.50 11.25 -15.34
CA THR A 82 17.27 11.42 -13.91
C THR A 82 17.05 12.88 -13.55
N ASP A 83 17.88 13.81 -14.03
CA ASP A 83 17.82 15.22 -13.61
C ASP A 83 16.53 15.89 -14.07
N ILE A 84 16.15 15.66 -15.33
CA ILE A 84 14.95 16.25 -15.93
C ILE A 84 13.69 15.60 -15.37
N GLU A 85 13.59 14.27 -15.39
CA GLU A 85 12.37 13.58 -14.96
C GLU A 85 12.17 13.71 -13.45
N HIS A 86 13.24 13.64 -12.65
CA HIS A 86 13.15 13.82 -11.20
C HIS A 86 12.67 15.22 -10.84
N ALA A 87 13.10 16.27 -11.54
CA ALA A 87 12.66 17.64 -11.29
C ALA A 87 11.13 17.78 -11.49
N ILE A 88 10.59 17.20 -12.56
CA ILE A 88 9.14 17.18 -12.82
C ILE A 88 8.40 16.34 -11.78
N VAL A 89 8.90 15.15 -11.44
CA VAL A 89 8.29 14.31 -10.40
C VAL A 89 8.25 15.03 -9.05
N VAL A 90 9.33 15.69 -8.65
CA VAL A 90 9.39 16.46 -7.41
C VAL A 90 8.40 17.64 -7.45
N ARG A 91 8.22 18.29 -8.61
CA ARG A 91 7.21 19.34 -8.78
C ARG A 91 5.80 18.78 -8.57
N ILE A 92 5.45 17.68 -9.22
CA ILE A 92 4.15 17.02 -9.04
C ILE A 92 3.91 16.63 -7.57
N GLN A 93 4.94 16.10 -6.87
CA GLN A 93 4.85 15.82 -5.43
C GLN A 93 4.58 17.08 -4.60
N ARG A 94 5.24 18.20 -4.93
CA ARG A 94 4.99 19.48 -4.24
C ARG A 94 3.56 19.95 -4.44
N LEU A 95 3.01 19.83 -5.65
CA LEU A 95 1.62 20.17 -5.97
C LEU A 95 0.65 19.30 -5.17
N TYR A 96 0.82 17.97 -5.19
CA TYR A 96 0.01 17.06 -4.38
C TYR A 96 0.10 17.36 -2.89
N ARG A 97 1.30 17.64 -2.37
CA ARG A 97 1.50 17.97 -0.95
C ARG A 97 0.72 19.24 -0.59
N ARG A 98 0.77 20.28 -1.42
CA ARG A 98 0.00 21.52 -1.20
C ARG A 98 -1.51 21.25 -1.28
N LEU A 99 -1.94 20.43 -2.23
CA LEU A 99 -3.33 20.04 -2.38
C LEU A 99 -3.85 19.27 -1.14
N CYS A 100 -3.07 18.32 -0.62
CA CYS A 100 -3.40 17.57 0.60
C CYS A 100 -3.44 18.48 1.85
N THR A 101 -2.63 19.54 1.90
CA THR A 101 -2.69 20.50 3.03
C THR A 101 -3.89 21.44 2.95
N LEU A 102 -4.35 21.78 1.75
CA LEU A 102 -5.54 22.62 1.55
C LEU A 102 -6.84 21.84 1.76
N PHE A 103 -6.89 20.59 1.32
CA PHE A 103 -8.08 19.73 1.40
C PHE A 103 -7.77 18.43 2.15
N PRO A 104 -7.53 18.49 3.47
CA PRO A 104 -7.08 17.34 4.25
C PRO A 104 -8.14 16.23 4.35
N HIS A 105 -9.43 16.55 4.25
CA HIS A 105 -10.52 15.57 4.37
C HIS A 105 -10.86 14.82 3.08
N ASP A 106 -10.41 15.29 1.91
CA ASP A 106 -10.73 14.67 0.63
C ASP A 106 -9.82 13.45 0.37
N LEU A 107 -10.36 12.26 0.63
CA LEU A 107 -9.67 10.98 0.45
C LEU A 107 -9.22 10.73 -0.99
N THR A 108 -9.95 11.24 -1.98
CA THR A 108 -9.63 10.99 -3.39
C THR A 108 -8.27 11.58 -3.77
N ILE A 109 -7.96 12.75 -3.21
CA ILE A 109 -6.70 13.47 -3.40
C ILE A 109 -5.56 12.65 -2.79
N TRP A 110 -5.72 12.18 -1.56
CA TRP A 110 -4.71 11.36 -0.89
C TRP A 110 -4.43 10.05 -1.63
N LEU A 111 -5.48 9.35 -2.07
CA LEU A 111 -5.34 8.11 -2.83
C LEU A 111 -4.66 8.35 -4.19
N SER A 112 -5.01 9.44 -4.88
CA SER A 112 -4.35 9.82 -6.13
C SER A 112 -2.86 10.15 -5.93
N HIS A 113 -2.50 10.76 -4.81
CA HIS A 113 -1.11 11.02 -4.44
C HIS A 113 -0.36 9.72 -4.09
N ILE A 114 -0.97 8.80 -3.35
CA ILE A 114 -0.39 7.48 -3.05
C ILE A 114 -0.12 6.71 -4.35
N ARG A 115 -1.10 6.67 -5.26
CA ARG A 115 -0.96 6.03 -6.57
C ARG A 115 0.19 6.64 -7.36
N PHE A 116 0.31 7.98 -7.37
CA PHE A 116 1.42 8.64 -8.02
C PHE A 116 2.77 8.26 -7.39
N LEU A 117 2.90 8.26 -6.06
CA LEU A 117 4.16 7.87 -5.41
C LEU A 117 4.54 6.41 -5.69
N HIS A 118 3.54 5.54 -5.86
CA HIS A 118 3.72 4.15 -6.25
C HIS A 118 4.25 4.02 -7.69
N GLU A 119 3.59 4.66 -8.66
CA GLU A 119 3.99 4.66 -10.08
C GLU A 119 5.43 5.17 -10.30
N TRP A 120 5.91 6.06 -9.43
CA TRP A 120 7.25 6.66 -9.52
C TRP A 120 8.28 6.08 -8.54
N ASN A 121 7.95 4.98 -7.86
CA ASN A 121 8.81 4.28 -6.91
C ASN A 121 9.40 5.16 -5.79
N ARG A 122 8.61 6.09 -5.22
CA ARG A 122 9.05 7.04 -4.17
C ARG A 122 8.57 6.61 -2.79
N MET A 123 8.99 5.41 -2.37
CA MET A 123 8.49 4.73 -1.17
C MET A 123 8.80 5.46 0.14
N SER A 124 9.99 6.07 0.27
CA SER A 124 10.35 6.85 1.46
C SER A 124 9.41 8.04 1.70
N ARG A 125 8.94 8.68 0.62
CA ARG A 125 7.95 9.76 0.69
C ARG A 125 6.56 9.25 0.99
N LEU A 126 6.22 8.05 0.53
CA LEU A 126 4.94 7.39 0.79
C LEU A 126 4.77 7.06 2.28
N SER A 127 5.81 6.58 2.98
CA SER A 127 5.75 6.40 4.43
C SER A 127 5.49 7.72 5.17
N GLN A 128 6.17 8.80 4.77
CA GLN A 128 5.91 10.14 5.32
C GLN A 128 4.48 10.61 5.03
N LEU A 129 3.95 10.32 3.84
CA LEU A 129 2.58 10.65 3.45
C LEU A 129 1.57 9.92 4.35
N PHE A 130 1.75 8.62 4.59
CA PHE A 130 0.87 7.85 5.47
C PHE A 130 0.86 8.38 6.90
N THR A 131 2.00 8.82 7.45
CA THR A 131 2.02 9.43 8.80
C THR A 131 1.18 10.71 8.87
N LYS A 132 1.09 11.49 7.78
CA LYS A 132 0.24 12.68 7.71
C LYS A 132 -1.22 12.31 7.48
N LEU A 133 -1.47 11.38 6.55
CA LEU A 133 -2.80 10.87 6.24
C LEU A 133 -3.50 10.32 7.48
N LEU A 134 -2.82 9.45 8.24
CA LEU A 134 -3.39 8.80 9.42
C LEU A 134 -3.59 9.76 10.59
N LYS A 135 -2.86 10.90 10.64
CA LYS A 135 -3.11 11.95 11.64
C LYS A 135 -4.44 12.66 11.40
N VAL A 136 -4.79 12.91 10.14
CA VAL A 136 -6.05 13.60 9.78
C VAL A 136 -7.21 12.59 9.73
N ASN A 137 -7.00 11.43 9.12
CA ASN A 137 -8.06 10.47 8.77
C ASN A 137 -7.94 9.17 9.58
N SER A 138 -7.68 9.29 10.89
CA SER A 138 -7.47 8.14 11.79
C SER A 138 -8.70 7.24 11.98
N ARG A 139 -9.90 7.76 11.69
CA ARG A 139 -11.17 7.07 11.90
C ARG A 139 -11.47 5.97 10.89
N ILE A 140 -10.73 5.88 9.79
CA ILE A 140 -11.02 4.95 8.69
C ILE A 140 -10.08 3.74 8.78
N PRO A 141 -10.56 2.54 9.19
CA PRO A 141 -9.73 1.35 9.33
C PRO A 141 -9.01 0.95 8.04
N GLY A 142 -9.64 1.15 6.88
CA GLY A 142 -9.08 0.81 5.57
C GLY A 142 -7.77 1.53 5.25
N LEU A 143 -7.58 2.77 5.74
CA LEU A 143 -6.33 3.50 5.52
C LEU A 143 -5.16 2.92 6.32
N TRP A 144 -5.44 2.38 7.51
CA TRP A 144 -4.43 1.69 8.32
C TRP A 144 -4.00 0.38 7.66
N ILE A 145 -4.95 -0.38 7.11
CA ILE A 145 -4.68 -1.61 6.35
C ILE A 145 -3.82 -1.28 5.13
N LEU A 146 -4.19 -0.25 4.37
CA LEU A 146 -3.41 0.20 3.21
C LEU A 146 -1.98 0.60 3.60
N ALA A 147 -1.81 1.38 4.66
CA ALA A 147 -0.49 1.78 5.15
C ALA A 147 0.36 0.56 5.55
N ALA A 148 -0.20 -0.38 6.32
CA ALA A 148 0.48 -1.59 6.73
C ALA A 148 0.88 -2.48 5.54
N LYS A 149 -0.04 -2.64 4.56
CA LYS A 149 0.22 -3.38 3.33
C LYS A 149 1.42 -2.80 2.57
N THR A 150 1.45 -1.47 2.39
CA THR A 150 2.56 -0.82 1.68
C THR A 150 3.92 -1.00 2.39
N GLN A 151 3.93 -0.99 3.73
CA GLN A 151 5.15 -1.20 4.50
C GLN A 151 5.70 -2.62 4.36
N LEU A 152 4.82 -3.63 4.27
CA LEU A 152 5.21 -5.02 4.07
C LEU A 152 5.68 -5.28 2.64
N GLU A 153 4.89 -4.86 1.63
CA GLU A 153 5.16 -5.19 0.23
C GLU A 153 6.37 -4.46 -0.34
N TYR A 154 6.53 -3.17 -0.02
CA TYR A 154 7.55 -2.33 -0.67
C TYR A 154 8.75 -2.04 0.21
N ASN A 155 8.53 -1.81 1.50
CA ASN A 155 9.63 -1.50 2.43
C ASN A 155 10.21 -2.75 3.10
N ASN A 156 9.60 -3.93 2.88
CA ASN A 156 9.97 -5.22 3.46
C ASN A 156 10.21 -5.14 4.99
N ASN A 157 9.42 -4.32 5.68
CA ASN A 157 9.59 -4.06 7.10
C ASN A 157 8.32 -4.47 7.87
N PRO A 158 8.26 -5.74 8.33
CA PRO A 158 7.08 -6.29 8.99
C PRO A 158 6.86 -5.66 10.37
N ASP A 159 7.92 -5.21 11.06
CA ASP A 159 7.81 -4.61 12.40
C ASP A 159 7.02 -3.30 12.37
N ASP A 160 7.28 -2.45 11.38
CA ASP A 160 6.54 -1.21 11.20
C ASP A 160 5.08 -1.46 10.78
N ALA A 161 4.83 -2.49 9.97
CA ALA A 161 3.46 -2.91 9.64
C ALA A 161 2.70 -3.36 10.90
N ARG A 162 3.33 -4.16 11.78
CA ARG A 162 2.76 -4.54 13.10
C ARG A 162 2.46 -3.32 13.95
N ARG A 163 3.41 -2.39 14.09
CA ARG A 163 3.23 -1.15 14.87
C ARG A 163 2.03 -0.34 14.37
N LEU A 164 1.86 -0.23 13.06
CA LEU A 164 0.72 0.46 12.45
C LEU A 164 -0.60 -0.24 12.74
N LEU A 165 -0.67 -1.56 12.59
CA LEU A 165 -1.90 -2.34 12.83
C LEU A 165 -2.28 -2.37 14.31
N LEU A 166 -1.31 -2.55 15.23
CA LEU A 166 -1.55 -2.47 16.67
C LEU A 166 -2.00 -1.07 17.09
N ARG A 167 -1.47 -0.01 16.47
CA ARG A 167 -1.99 1.35 16.67
C ARG A 167 -3.42 1.50 16.15
N ALA A 168 -3.74 0.92 14.99
CA ALA A 168 -5.09 0.94 14.45
C ALA A 168 -6.10 0.23 15.37
N LEU A 169 -5.73 -0.92 15.92
CA LEU A 169 -6.55 -1.71 16.84
C LEU A 169 -6.81 -1.00 18.18
N ARG A 170 -5.87 -0.16 18.64
CA ARG A 170 -6.12 0.73 19.80
C ARG A 170 -7.23 1.74 19.54
N HIS A 171 -7.38 2.21 18.30
CA HIS A 171 -8.44 3.13 17.91
C HIS A 171 -9.74 2.42 17.53
N HIS A 172 -9.64 1.21 16.96
CA HIS A 172 -10.77 0.45 16.40
C HIS A 172 -10.74 -1.01 16.87
N PRO A 173 -10.95 -1.28 18.17
CA PRO A 173 -10.82 -2.63 18.74
C PRO A 173 -11.86 -3.62 18.19
N ASN A 174 -13.03 -3.13 17.78
CA ASN A 174 -14.14 -3.96 17.30
C ASN A 174 -14.14 -4.16 15.77
N SER A 175 -13.12 -3.65 15.07
CA SER A 175 -13.06 -3.74 13.61
C SER A 175 -12.57 -5.13 13.17
N GLN A 176 -13.51 -5.99 12.80
CA GLN A 176 -13.22 -7.33 12.26
C GLN A 176 -12.20 -7.30 11.13
N LYS A 177 -12.36 -6.37 10.17
CA LYS A 177 -11.44 -6.20 9.04
C LYS A 177 -9.99 -5.93 9.45
N LEU A 178 -9.76 -5.24 10.57
CA LEU A 178 -8.39 -4.96 11.03
C LEU A 178 -7.74 -6.20 11.62
N TRP A 179 -8.51 -6.97 12.40
CA TRP A 179 -8.04 -8.22 12.98
C TRP A 179 -7.75 -9.28 11.91
N THR A 180 -8.63 -9.44 10.91
CA THR A 180 -8.42 -10.40 9.82
C THR A 180 -7.19 -10.04 8.98
N GLU A 181 -7.02 -8.77 8.65
CA GLU A 181 -5.85 -8.31 7.90
C GLU A 181 -4.57 -8.39 8.73
N TYR A 182 -4.64 -8.15 10.05
CA TYR A 182 -3.49 -8.32 10.92
C TYR A 182 -3.03 -9.78 11.01
N PHE A 183 -3.99 -10.70 11.16
CA PHE A 183 -3.71 -12.12 11.13
C PHE A 183 -3.13 -12.58 9.79
N ARG A 184 -3.72 -12.14 8.66
CA ARG A 184 -3.22 -12.43 7.31
C ARG A 184 -1.79 -11.92 7.11
N MET A 185 -1.49 -10.72 7.61
CA MET A 185 -0.17 -10.10 7.53
C MET A 185 0.90 -10.96 8.25
N GLU A 186 0.62 -11.42 9.48
CA GLU A 186 1.55 -12.26 10.23
C GLU A 186 1.77 -13.62 9.57
N LEU A 187 0.72 -14.23 9.00
CA LEU A 187 0.85 -15.49 8.26
C LEU A 187 1.70 -15.33 7.00
N LEU A 188 1.54 -14.23 6.26
CA LEU A 188 2.38 -13.95 5.09
C LEU A 188 3.83 -13.71 5.46
N HIS A 189 4.08 -13.05 6.59
CA HIS A 189 5.42 -12.87 7.10
C HIS A 189 6.06 -14.23 7.44
N ALA A 190 5.35 -15.10 8.16
CA ALA A 190 5.81 -16.46 8.46
C ALA A 190 6.04 -17.29 7.17
N TYR A 191 5.15 -17.17 6.19
CA TYR A 191 5.30 -17.82 4.89
C TYR A 191 6.55 -17.35 4.13
N LYS A 192 6.80 -16.04 4.08
CA LYS A 192 8.01 -15.48 3.46
C LYS A 192 9.27 -15.95 4.17
N LEU A 193 9.25 -16.02 5.50
CA LEU A 193 10.35 -16.57 6.29
C LEU A 193 10.57 -18.05 5.98
N ASN A 194 9.52 -18.87 5.95
CA ASN A 194 9.59 -20.29 5.58
C ASN A 194 10.22 -20.49 4.20
N LYS A 195 9.81 -19.72 3.20
CA LYS A 195 10.41 -19.76 1.85
C LYS A 195 11.89 -19.37 1.86
N ARG A 196 12.24 -18.31 2.60
CA ARG A 196 13.64 -17.89 2.72
C ARG A 196 14.49 -18.96 3.41
N MET A 197 13.95 -19.59 4.46
CA MET A 197 14.61 -20.68 5.18
C MET A 197 14.75 -21.93 4.33
N ALA A 198 13.76 -22.32 3.54
CA ALA A 198 13.87 -23.46 2.62
C ALA A 198 15.01 -23.27 1.60
N ILE A 199 15.25 -22.03 1.16
CA ILE A 199 16.39 -21.69 0.29
C ILE A 199 17.70 -21.77 1.10
N LEU A 200 17.73 -21.23 2.32
CA LEU A 200 18.93 -21.21 3.18
C LEU A 200 19.29 -22.57 3.80
N GLN A 201 18.34 -23.49 3.98
CA GLN A 201 18.61 -24.85 4.48
C GLN A 201 19.47 -25.67 3.52
N GLN A 202 19.57 -25.27 2.25
CA GLN A 202 20.58 -25.79 1.32
C GLN A 202 22.02 -25.41 1.73
N SER A 203 22.19 -24.43 2.63
CA SER A 203 23.47 -23.89 3.13
C SER A 203 23.83 -24.23 4.59
N GLN A 204 23.21 -25.27 5.18
CA GLN A 204 23.54 -25.82 6.51
C GLN A 204 23.58 -24.79 7.67
N MET A 205 22.41 -24.39 8.17
CA MET A 205 22.29 -23.72 9.46
C MET A 205 21.19 -24.36 10.32
N SER A 206 21.51 -24.66 11.58
CA SER A 206 20.56 -25.08 12.61
C SER A 206 19.71 -23.90 13.07
N LEU A 207 18.39 -24.06 13.11
CA LEU A 207 17.45 -23.02 13.54
C LEU A 207 17.30 -23.02 15.06
N GLU A 208 17.24 -21.84 15.66
CA GLU A 208 16.89 -21.67 17.07
C GLU A 208 15.39 -21.99 17.30
N GLU A 209 15.01 -22.44 18.50
CA GLU A 209 13.64 -22.87 18.83
C GLU A 209 12.59 -21.73 18.68
N ASP A 210 13.01 -20.49 18.96
CA ASP A 210 12.16 -19.31 18.80
C ASP A 210 11.89 -19.00 17.33
N GLU A 211 12.89 -19.17 16.46
CA GLU A 211 12.72 -19.03 15.02
C GLU A 211 11.79 -20.12 14.47
N ALA A 212 11.98 -21.36 14.89
CA ALA A 212 11.09 -22.47 14.52
C ALA A 212 9.62 -22.22 14.93
N SER A 213 9.41 -21.59 16.08
CA SER A 213 8.08 -21.22 16.58
C SER A 213 7.45 -20.05 15.80
N LEU A 214 8.26 -19.09 15.35
CA LEU A 214 7.81 -18.01 14.46
C LEU A 214 7.40 -18.53 13.09
N LEU A 215 8.14 -19.51 12.55
CA LEU A 215 7.85 -20.19 11.28
C LEU A 215 6.49 -20.91 11.30
N LYS A 216 6.06 -21.39 12.47
CA LYS A 216 4.72 -21.99 12.69
C LYS A 216 3.59 -20.97 12.92
N GLY A 217 3.87 -19.67 12.82
CA GLY A 217 2.84 -18.63 12.94
C GLY A 217 2.36 -18.38 14.37
N LYS A 218 3.21 -18.55 15.39
CA LYS A 218 2.87 -18.27 16.80
C LYS A 218 2.29 -16.87 17.01
N LEU A 219 2.81 -15.86 16.31
CA LEU A 219 2.26 -14.50 16.36
C LEU A 219 0.82 -14.44 15.84
N ALA A 220 0.52 -15.11 14.72
CA ALA A 220 -0.84 -15.19 14.19
C ALA A 220 -1.80 -15.85 15.19
N LYS A 221 -1.37 -16.92 15.90
CA LYS A 221 -2.16 -17.52 17.00
C LYS A 221 -2.47 -16.51 18.12
N LEU A 222 -1.49 -15.70 18.51
CA LEU A 222 -1.71 -14.64 19.51
C LEU A 222 -2.68 -13.56 19.01
N VAL A 223 -2.59 -13.17 17.73
CA VAL A 223 -3.54 -12.24 17.11
C VAL A 223 -4.95 -12.81 17.14
N TYR A 224 -5.12 -14.08 16.78
CA TYR A 224 -6.42 -14.75 16.85
C TYR A 224 -6.99 -14.76 18.28
N LYS A 225 -6.22 -15.19 19.28
CA LYS A 225 -6.67 -15.19 20.69
C LYS A 225 -7.03 -13.80 21.21
N SER A 226 -6.29 -12.77 20.81
CA SER A 226 -6.62 -11.39 21.18
C SER A 226 -7.85 -10.85 20.44
N ALA A 227 -8.06 -11.25 19.18
CA ALA A 227 -9.27 -10.95 18.43
C ALA A 227 -10.52 -11.58 19.08
N LEU A 228 -10.43 -12.82 19.58
CA LEU A 228 -11.53 -13.47 20.32
C LEU A 228 -11.91 -12.72 21.60
N LYS A 229 -10.90 -12.22 22.34
CA LYS A 229 -11.16 -11.39 23.54
C LYS A 229 -11.88 -10.08 23.19
N ALA A 230 -11.60 -9.51 22.02
CA ALA A 230 -12.25 -8.29 21.56
C ALA A 230 -13.65 -8.54 20.96
N ILE A 231 -13.84 -9.64 20.25
CA ILE A 231 -15.08 -9.99 19.53
C ILE A 231 -15.40 -11.49 19.74
N PRO A 232 -15.97 -11.88 20.90
CA PRO A 232 -16.14 -13.28 21.25
C PRO A 232 -17.24 -14.00 20.46
N ASP A 233 -18.41 -13.38 20.27
CA ASP A 233 -19.64 -14.10 19.88
C ASP A 233 -19.88 -14.27 18.37
N ASN A 234 -18.95 -13.81 17.52
CA ASN A 234 -19.16 -13.80 16.07
C ASN A 234 -18.53 -15.01 15.38
N ILE A 235 -19.34 -16.05 15.11
CA ILE A 235 -18.91 -17.24 14.35
C ILE A 235 -18.39 -16.86 12.96
N GLN A 236 -19.10 -16.01 12.23
CA GLN A 236 -18.72 -15.63 10.86
C GLN A 236 -17.34 -14.98 10.82
N PHE A 237 -16.99 -14.22 11.85
CA PHE A 237 -15.67 -13.63 12.03
C PHE A 237 -14.60 -14.69 12.32
N ARG A 238 -14.87 -15.67 13.18
CA ARG A 238 -13.97 -16.83 13.41
C ARG A 238 -13.73 -17.63 12.13
N LEU A 239 -14.77 -17.83 11.32
CA LEU A 239 -14.67 -18.49 10.02
C LEU A 239 -13.82 -17.73 9.01
N GLN A 240 -13.72 -16.40 9.12
CA GLN A 240 -12.80 -15.63 8.28
C GLN A 240 -11.35 -15.99 8.60
N PHE A 241 -10.98 -16.18 9.87
CA PHE A 241 -9.64 -16.65 10.24
C PHE A 241 -9.38 -18.06 9.71
N ALA A 242 -10.35 -18.98 9.85
CA ALA A 242 -10.23 -20.33 9.30
C ALA A 242 -9.95 -20.30 7.79
N LYS A 243 -10.76 -19.56 7.02
CA LYS A 243 -10.58 -19.39 5.57
C LYS A 243 -9.19 -18.86 5.21
N ILE A 244 -8.71 -17.84 5.93
CA ILE A 244 -7.37 -17.26 5.69
C ILE A 244 -6.29 -18.28 6.05
N SER A 245 -6.42 -18.99 7.17
CA SER A 245 -5.42 -19.98 7.57
C SER A 245 -5.34 -21.13 6.56
N GLU A 246 -6.45 -21.58 5.99
CA GLU A 246 -6.43 -22.63 4.98
C GLU A 246 -5.82 -22.21 3.62
N GLU A 247 -5.44 -20.93 3.42
CA GLU A 247 -4.66 -20.47 2.26
C GLU A 247 -3.16 -20.85 2.38
N PHE A 248 -2.72 -21.31 3.56
CA PHE A 248 -1.32 -21.61 3.85
C PHE A 248 -1.15 -23.08 4.26
N ASP A 249 -0.08 -23.75 3.80
CA ASP A 249 0.09 -25.19 4.04
C ASP A 249 0.54 -25.52 5.47
N PHE A 250 1.28 -24.60 6.11
CA PHE A 250 1.93 -24.80 7.42
C PHE A 250 1.02 -24.47 8.62
N THR A 251 -0.22 -24.04 8.37
CA THR A 251 -1.16 -23.50 9.37
C THR A 251 -2.20 -24.52 9.82
N ARG A 252 -2.04 -25.81 9.51
CA ARG A 252 -2.98 -26.88 9.90
C ARG A 252 -3.25 -26.88 11.41
N ASP A 253 -2.20 -26.75 12.21
CA ASP A 253 -2.33 -26.66 13.67
C ASP A 253 -3.18 -25.45 14.10
N ILE A 254 -3.11 -24.34 13.36
CA ILE A 254 -3.90 -23.13 13.63
C ILE A 254 -5.35 -23.35 13.18
N THR A 255 -5.59 -23.96 12.02
CA THR A 255 -6.96 -24.26 11.56
C THR A 255 -7.68 -25.16 12.54
N ASP A 256 -6.98 -26.18 13.04
CA ASP A 256 -7.55 -27.19 13.93
C ASP A 256 -7.93 -26.55 15.28
N GLU A 257 -7.03 -25.74 15.86
CA GLU A 257 -7.32 -24.92 17.05
C GLU A 257 -8.53 -23.99 16.85
N ILE A 258 -8.67 -23.35 15.68
CA ILE A 258 -9.83 -22.48 15.40
C ILE A 258 -11.14 -23.27 15.41
N TYR A 259 -11.15 -24.48 14.85
CA TYR A 259 -12.33 -25.34 14.83
C TYR A 259 -12.67 -25.92 16.20
N ASP A 260 -11.65 -26.27 16.99
CA ASP A 260 -11.83 -26.75 18.37
C ASP A 260 -12.39 -25.63 19.26
N ASP A 261 -11.87 -24.40 19.14
CA ASP A 261 -12.39 -23.22 19.84
C ASP A 261 -13.84 -22.90 19.42
N LEU A 262 -14.19 -23.12 18.15
CA LEU A 262 -15.57 -22.95 17.66
C LEU A 262 -16.54 -23.97 18.28
N LEU A 263 -16.11 -25.21 18.44
CA LEU A 263 -16.88 -26.27 19.10
C LEU A 263 -17.06 -26.00 20.59
N ALA A 264 -16.02 -25.54 21.27
CA ALA A 264 -16.06 -25.24 22.70
C ALA A 264 -16.99 -24.08 23.03
N ASP A 265 -16.93 -22.99 22.25
CA ASP A 265 -17.68 -21.77 22.56
C ASP A 265 -19.12 -21.76 22.00
N HIS A 266 -19.38 -22.50 20.91
CA HIS A 266 -20.67 -22.48 20.21
C HIS A 266 -21.17 -23.88 19.77
N PRO A 267 -21.37 -24.81 20.74
CA PRO A 267 -21.85 -26.17 20.44
C PRO A 267 -23.30 -26.20 19.94
N ASP A 268 -24.14 -25.26 20.38
CA ASP A 268 -25.59 -25.29 20.11
C ASP A 268 -25.99 -24.63 18.78
N LYS A 269 -25.03 -24.01 18.07
CA LYS A 269 -25.33 -23.25 16.85
C LYS A 269 -25.17 -24.13 15.61
N GLU A 270 -26.23 -24.23 14.81
CA GLU A 270 -26.28 -25.04 13.57
C GLU A 270 -25.17 -24.70 12.57
N LEU A 271 -24.77 -23.43 12.51
CA LEU A 271 -23.70 -22.94 11.64
C LEU A 271 -22.35 -23.60 11.96
N THR A 272 -22.07 -23.91 13.22
CA THR A 272 -20.82 -24.56 13.66
C THR A 272 -20.72 -25.97 13.06
N TRP A 273 -21.79 -26.75 13.20
CA TRP A 273 -21.87 -28.12 12.67
C TRP A 273 -21.86 -28.19 11.15
N ASN A 274 -22.52 -27.24 10.48
CA ASN A 274 -22.51 -27.14 9.02
C ASN A 274 -21.08 -26.92 8.49
N VAL A 275 -20.30 -26.05 9.15
CA VAL A 275 -18.91 -25.81 8.75
C VAL A 275 -18.03 -27.02 9.01
N LEU A 276 -18.15 -27.66 10.17
CA LEU A 276 -17.39 -28.87 10.50
C LEU A 276 -17.66 -30.01 9.53
N ALA A 277 -18.91 -30.20 9.13
CA ALA A 277 -19.30 -31.19 8.12
C ALA A 277 -18.72 -30.88 6.73
N ARG A 278 -18.49 -29.59 6.41
CA ARG A 278 -17.90 -29.16 5.13
C ARG A 278 -16.37 -29.21 5.11
N ARG A 279 -15.70 -29.22 6.26
CA ARG A 279 -14.22 -29.24 6.36
C ARG A 279 -13.54 -30.40 5.60
N PRO A 280 -14.05 -31.65 5.61
CA PRO A 280 -13.47 -32.72 4.80
C PRO A 280 -13.65 -32.50 3.30
N LEU A 281 -14.77 -31.90 2.88
CA LEU A 281 -15.07 -31.63 1.47
C LEU A 281 -14.13 -30.56 0.90
N THR A 282 -13.88 -29.48 1.65
CA THR A 282 -12.96 -28.42 1.23
C THR A 282 -11.52 -28.93 1.09
N PHE A 283 -11.11 -29.87 1.93
CA PHE A 283 -9.81 -30.53 1.82
C PHE A 283 -9.69 -31.39 0.55
N LEU A 284 -10.75 -32.11 0.19
CA LEU A 284 -10.80 -32.93 -1.03
C LEU A 284 -10.79 -32.07 -2.30
N ASP A 285 -11.57 -30.98 -2.33
CA ASP A 285 -11.60 -30.04 -3.46
C ASP A 285 -10.26 -29.35 -3.70
N LYS A 286 -9.55 -28.96 -2.63
CA LYS A 286 -8.20 -28.37 -2.73
C LYS A 286 -7.17 -29.36 -3.28
N LYS A 287 -7.31 -30.64 -2.94
CA LYS A 287 -6.43 -31.71 -3.44
C LYS A 287 -6.71 -32.04 -4.91
N ALA A 288 -7.96 -31.91 -5.35
CA ALA A 288 -8.38 -32.13 -6.74
C ALA A 288 -8.00 -30.98 -7.69
N ASN A 289 -7.98 -29.73 -7.22
CA ASN A 289 -7.80 -28.53 -8.04
C ASN A 289 -6.35 -28.02 -8.19
N GLY A 290 -5.33 -28.88 -7.99
CA GLY A 290 -3.91 -28.64 -8.26
C GLY A 290 -3.44 -27.18 -8.43
N GLU A 291 -2.75 -26.66 -7.41
CA GLU A 291 -2.04 -25.36 -7.37
C GLU A 291 -2.87 -24.08 -7.15
N LEU A 292 -2.73 -23.50 -5.95
CA LEU A 292 -3.01 -22.09 -5.70
C LEU A 292 -1.88 -21.23 -6.28
N SER A 293 -2.11 -20.68 -7.47
CA SER A 293 -1.27 -19.61 -8.02
C SER A 293 -1.27 -18.38 -7.10
N LEU A 294 -0.08 -17.94 -6.68
CA LEU A 294 0.20 -16.79 -5.79
C LEU A 294 -0.47 -15.48 -6.23
N HIS A 295 -0.94 -15.39 -7.47
CA HIS A 295 -1.55 -14.20 -8.03
C HIS A 295 -3.00 -13.93 -7.55
N LYS A 296 -3.70 -14.92 -6.98
CA LYS A 296 -5.12 -14.78 -6.59
C LYS A 296 -5.36 -14.37 -5.13
N ILE A 297 -4.40 -14.61 -4.23
CA ILE A 297 -4.59 -14.46 -2.77
C ILE A 297 -4.77 -12.98 -2.34
N TRP A 298 -4.36 -12.03 -3.19
CA TRP A 298 -4.38 -10.60 -2.88
C TRP A 298 -5.08 -9.71 -3.93
N ASN A 299 -5.63 -10.29 -4.99
CA ASN A 299 -6.35 -9.55 -6.03
C ASN A 299 -7.84 -9.40 -5.68
N HIS A 300 -8.12 -8.85 -4.49
CA HIS A 300 -9.32 -8.03 -4.32
C HIS A 300 -8.86 -6.58 -4.34
N PRO A 301 -9.38 -5.76 -5.26
CA PRO A 301 -9.08 -4.35 -5.23
C PRO A 301 -9.53 -3.75 -3.89
N PRO A 302 -8.85 -2.73 -3.37
CA PRO A 302 -9.25 -2.03 -2.15
C PRO A 302 -10.51 -1.14 -2.34
N TRP A 303 -11.25 -1.30 -3.44
CA TRP A 303 -12.49 -0.59 -3.72
C TRP A 303 -13.68 -1.53 -3.70
#